data_AF-A0A1Q7LHC9-F1
#
_entry.id   AF-A0A1Q7LHC9-F1
#
_cell.length_a   1.000
_cell.length_b   1.000
_cell.length_c   1.000
_cell.angle_alpha   90.00
_cell.angle_beta   90.00
_cell.angle_gamma   90.00
#
_symmetry.space_group_name_H-M   'P 1'
#
loop_
_entity.id
_entity.type
_entity.pdbx_description
1 polymer ?
#
loop_
_entity_poly.entity_id
_entity_poly.type
_entity_poly.pdbx_seq_one_letter_code
_entity_poly.pdbx_strand_id
1 'polypeptide(L)'
;MILPTVQTPDPRPVLDHASQTYQTISTLTADFVQIILNPMIGSPDTTRGKLYQMRPSRFAMRFTQPKGDRIVADGRYLWLYTPSTTPGQVIRSRIPDVGTTGPNLIGQFVEHPHERYDARYVRVDSLAGRTADVIGLTPKEHDQPYRAAVIWVDREDGVVRRIEITEAGGQQRTVILDNLRVNRGAPGREFTFSPPAGVRVVDQ
;
A
#
# COMPACT_ATOMS: atom_id res chain seq x y z
N MET A 1 31.60 2.98 -32.78
CA MET A 1 30.87 3.99 -31.98
C MET A 1 30.24 3.23 -30.82
N ILE A 2 30.81 3.33 -29.62
CA ILE A 2 30.35 2.57 -28.44
C ILE A 2 29.36 3.49 -27.72
N LEU A 3 28.09 3.12 -27.66
CA LEU A 3 27.08 3.88 -26.92
C LEU A 3 27.46 3.84 -25.43
N PRO A 4 27.51 4.98 -24.71
CA PRO A 4 27.77 4.96 -23.28
C PRO A 4 26.65 4.18 -22.59
N THR A 5 27.01 3.13 -21.87
CA THR A 5 26.10 2.42 -20.99
C THR A 5 25.75 3.40 -19.87
N VAL A 6 24.55 3.97 -19.91
CA VAL A 6 24.05 4.80 -18.80
C VAL A 6 23.96 3.87 -17.59
N GLN A 7 24.92 3.97 -16.69
CA GLN A 7 24.89 3.20 -15.46
C GLN A 7 23.74 3.75 -14.60
N THR A 8 22.66 2.99 -14.55
CA THR A 8 21.52 3.33 -13.71
C THR A 8 21.96 3.35 -12.25
N PRO A 9 21.57 4.35 -11.45
CA PRO A 9 21.94 4.42 -10.03
C PRO A 9 21.59 3.14 -9.27
N ASP A 10 22.36 2.87 -8.21
CA ASP A 10 22.06 1.76 -7.31
C ASP A 10 20.76 2.06 -6.51
N PRO A 11 19.73 1.20 -6.57
CA PRO A 11 18.50 1.41 -5.80
C PRO A 11 18.66 1.15 -4.30
N ARG A 12 19.73 0.47 -3.86
CA ARG A 12 19.86 -0.01 -2.47
C ARG A 12 19.82 1.10 -1.43
N PRO A 13 20.53 2.24 -1.58
CA PRO A 13 20.48 3.32 -0.60
C PRO A 13 19.07 3.92 -0.43
N VAL A 14 18.30 4.00 -1.52
CA VAL A 14 16.91 4.50 -1.48
C VAL A 14 16.02 3.53 -0.69
N LEU A 15 16.18 2.23 -0.92
CA LEU A 15 15.44 1.19 -0.20
C LEU A 15 15.84 1.09 1.28
N ASP A 16 17.12 1.26 1.59
CA ASP A 16 17.62 1.32 2.96
C ASP A 16 17.01 2.50 3.71
N HIS A 17 17.02 3.68 3.09
CA HIS A 17 16.41 4.88 3.67
C HIS A 17 14.91 4.70 3.89
N ALA A 18 14.19 4.16 2.91
CA ALA A 18 12.76 3.88 3.02
C ALA A 18 12.44 2.86 4.13
N SER A 19 13.21 1.77 4.20
CA SER A 19 13.07 0.73 5.21
C SER A 19 13.33 1.26 6.62
N GLN A 20 14.44 1.97 6.81
CA GLN A 20 14.81 2.58 8.09
C GLN A 20 13.78 3.62 8.53
N THR A 21 13.36 4.50 7.62
CA THR A 21 12.31 5.49 7.90
C THR A 21 11.04 4.77 8.34
N TYR A 22 10.56 3.82 7.55
CA TYR A 22 9.37 3.06 7.85
C TYR A 22 9.50 2.37 9.22
N GLN A 23 10.66 1.82 9.59
CA GLN A 23 10.96 1.25 10.91
C GLN A 23 10.84 2.24 12.09
N THR A 24 10.88 3.56 11.87
CA THR A 24 10.62 4.56 12.92
C THR A 24 9.14 4.96 13.05
N ILE A 25 8.29 4.56 12.10
CA ILE A 25 6.88 4.94 12.07
C ILE A 25 6.08 4.07 13.04
N SER A 26 5.61 4.67 14.13
CA SER A 26 4.65 4.07 15.05
C SER A 26 3.21 4.34 14.63
N THR A 27 2.93 5.52 14.08
CA THR A 27 1.63 5.89 13.54
C THR A 27 1.78 6.64 12.22
N LEU A 28 0.87 6.40 11.28
CA LEU A 28 0.78 7.12 10.03
C LEU A 28 -0.69 7.38 9.68
N THR A 29 -0.99 8.62 9.30
CA THR A 29 -2.29 8.98 8.71
C THR A 29 -2.06 9.65 7.37
N ALA A 30 -2.87 9.32 6.37
CA ALA A 30 -2.80 9.93 5.05
C ALA A 30 -4.18 10.02 4.42
N ASP A 31 -4.36 10.98 3.51
CA ASP A 31 -5.39 10.85 2.49
C ASP A 31 -4.87 9.90 1.40
N PHE A 32 -5.75 9.08 0.84
CA PHE A 32 -5.38 8.21 -0.28
C PHE A 32 -6.30 8.41 -1.48
N VAL A 33 -5.71 8.28 -2.67
CA VAL A 33 -6.40 8.03 -3.92
C VAL A 33 -5.93 6.68 -4.44
N GLN A 34 -6.86 5.79 -4.73
CA GLN A 34 -6.60 4.50 -5.33
C GLN A 34 -7.26 4.45 -6.70
N ILE A 35 -6.52 3.96 -7.70
CA ILE A 35 -6.99 3.77 -9.07
C ILE A 35 -6.71 2.33 -9.44
N ILE A 36 -7.75 1.56 -9.79
CA ILE A 36 -7.63 0.20 -10.30
C ILE A 36 -8.03 0.21 -11.76
N LEU A 37 -7.07 -0.09 -12.63
CA LEU A 37 -7.30 -0.30 -14.05
C LEU A 37 -7.35 -1.80 -14.33
N ASN A 38 -8.49 -2.27 -14.83
CA ASN A 38 -8.61 -3.61 -15.37
C ASN A 38 -8.47 -3.53 -16.89
N PRO A 39 -7.44 -4.13 -17.52
CA PRO A 39 -7.26 -4.05 -18.97
C PRO A 39 -8.43 -4.63 -19.77
N MET A 40 -9.25 -5.49 -19.16
CA MET A 40 -10.46 -6.06 -19.78
C MET A 40 -11.69 -5.15 -19.66
N ILE A 41 -11.69 -4.18 -18.74
CA ILE A 41 -12.83 -3.31 -18.41
C ILE A 41 -12.33 -1.87 -18.51
N GLY A 42 -12.59 -1.20 -19.63
CA GLY A 42 -11.85 0.00 -20.03
C GLY A 42 -11.96 1.24 -19.13
N SER A 43 -12.88 1.30 -18.15
CA SER A 43 -12.98 2.44 -17.23
C SER A 43 -12.25 2.14 -15.91
N PRO A 44 -11.30 2.99 -15.47
CA PRO A 44 -10.61 2.80 -14.20
C PRO A 44 -11.57 3.02 -13.01
N ASP A 45 -11.51 2.13 -12.03
CA ASP A 45 -12.19 2.32 -10.75
C ASP A 45 -11.34 3.21 -9.85
N THR A 46 -11.85 4.39 -9.50
CA THR A 46 -11.14 5.36 -8.67
C THR A 46 -11.84 5.53 -7.33
N THR A 47 -11.13 5.19 -6.26
CA THR A 47 -11.58 5.33 -4.89
C THR A 47 -10.72 6.30 -4.11
N ARG A 48 -11.31 6.92 -3.08
CA ARG A 48 -10.63 7.91 -2.23
C ARG A 48 -10.98 7.70 -0.78
N GLY A 49 -10.09 8.11 0.12
CA GLY A 49 -10.36 7.99 1.53
C GLY A 49 -9.24 8.44 2.44
N LYS A 50 -9.29 7.96 3.68
CA LYS A 50 -8.23 8.14 4.68
C LYS A 50 -7.64 6.80 5.05
N LEU A 51 -6.32 6.76 5.11
CA LEU A 51 -5.51 5.63 5.56
C LEU A 51 -4.98 5.94 6.96
N TYR A 52 -5.04 4.93 7.83
CA TYR A 52 -4.51 4.96 9.17
C TYR A 52 -3.65 3.72 9.38
N GLN A 53 -2.50 3.88 10.01
CA GLN A 53 -1.63 2.78 10.40
C GLN A 53 -1.14 3.03 11.81
N MET A 54 -1.11 1.96 12.60
CA MET A 54 -0.53 1.94 13.94
C MET A 54 0.15 0.60 14.16
N ARG A 55 1.43 0.65 14.48
CA ARG A 55 2.19 -0.58 14.73
C ARG A 55 1.73 -1.30 16.01
N PRO A 56 1.94 -2.63 16.10
CA PRO A 56 2.57 -3.48 15.08
C PRO A 56 1.63 -3.93 13.96
N SER A 57 0.33 -4.06 14.21
CA SER A 57 -0.58 -4.84 13.35
C SER A 57 -1.92 -4.16 13.06
N ARG A 58 -2.05 -2.84 13.29
CA ARG A 58 -3.30 -2.11 13.09
C ARG A 58 -3.24 -1.21 11.86
N PHE A 59 -4.31 -1.28 11.08
CA PHE A 59 -4.45 -0.53 9.84
C PHE A 59 -5.92 -0.28 9.55
N ALA A 60 -6.22 0.82 8.88
CA ALA A 60 -7.55 1.07 8.38
C ALA A 60 -7.53 1.92 7.11
N MET A 61 -8.38 1.56 6.15
CA MET A 61 -8.79 2.43 5.06
C MET A 61 -10.27 2.76 5.24
N ARG A 62 -10.56 4.06 5.33
CA ARG A 62 -11.91 4.60 5.33
C ARG A 62 -12.18 5.25 4.00
N PHE A 63 -13.05 4.65 3.20
CA PHE A 63 -13.38 5.17 1.90
C PHE A 63 -14.41 6.31 2.04
N THR A 64 -14.09 7.44 1.43
CA THR A 64 -14.99 8.60 1.31
C THR A 64 -15.66 8.65 -0.06
N GLN A 65 -15.09 7.96 -1.06
CA GLN A 65 -15.66 7.85 -2.39
C GLN A 65 -15.29 6.48 -3.02
N PRO A 66 -16.27 5.62 -3.36
CA PRO A 66 -17.63 5.66 -2.82
C PRO A 66 -17.60 5.60 -1.28
N LYS A 67 -18.59 6.22 -0.63
CA LYS A 67 -18.68 6.24 0.83
C LYS A 67 -19.26 4.91 1.32
N GLY A 68 -18.70 4.39 2.41
CA GLY A 68 -19.24 3.23 3.13
C GLY A 68 -18.26 2.07 3.23
N ASP A 69 -17.34 1.97 2.27
CA ASP A 69 -16.33 0.92 2.32
C ASP A 69 -15.34 1.14 3.46
N ARG A 70 -14.96 0.03 4.08
CA ARG A 70 -14.06 -0.05 5.21
C ARG A 70 -13.19 -1.29 5.07
N ILE A 71 -11.89 -1.07 5.11
CA ILE A 71 -10.90 -2.12 5.33
C ILE A 71 -10.29 -1.85 6.69
N VAL A 72 -10.37 -2.80 7.61
CA VAL A 72 -9.87 -2.61 8.98
C VAL A 72 -9.09 -3.84 9.40
N ALA A 73 -7.92 -3.60 9.96
CA ALA A 73 -7.11 -4.58 10.64
C ALA A 73 -7.04 -4.20 12.11
N ASP A 74 -7.68 -5.00 12.94
CA ASP A 74 -7.83 -4.69 14.37
C ASP A 74 -6.68 -5.22 15.24
N GLY A 75 -5.69 -5.87 14.61
CA GLY A 75 -4.56 -6.54 15.24
C GLY A 75 -4.74 -8.05 15.39
N ARG A 76 -5.92 -8.60 15.12
CA ARG A 76 -6.22 -10.04 15.11
C ARG A 76 -6.86 -10.50 13.80
N TYR A 77 -7.76 -9.69 13.27
CA TYR A 77 -8.51 -9.97 12.05
C TYR A 77 -8.42 -8.82 11.05
N LEU A 78 -8.41 -9.19 9.77
CA LEU A 78 -8.67 -8.31 8.65
C LEU A 78 -10.17 -8.37 8.34
N TRP A 79 -10.79 -7.20 8.27
CA TRP A 79 -12.19 -7.01 7.92
C TRP A 79 -12.27 -6.27 6.59
N LEU A 80 -12.89 -6.89 5.59
CA LEU A 80 -13.14 -6.30 4.28
C LEU A 80 -14.65 -6.08 4.14
N TYR A 81 -15.08 -4.84 4.35
CA TYR A 81 -16.47 -4.42 4.20
C TYR A 81 -16.57 -3.45 3.02
N THR A 82 -17.01 -3.95 1.87
CA THR A 82 -17.13 -3.17 0.62
C THR A 82 -18.56 -3.20 0.10
N PRO A 83 -19.53 -2.60 0.80
CA PRO A 83 -20.93 -2.61 0.38
C PRO A 83 -21.16 -1.94 -0.99
N SER A 84 -20.23 -1.10 -1.44
CA SER A 84 -20.31 -0.48 -2.78
C SER A 84 -20.27 -1.50 -3.93
N THR A 85 -19.60 -2.63 -3.72
CA THR A 85 -19.39 -3.68 -4.74
C THR A 85 -19.98 -5.02 -4.33
N THR A 86 -19.94 -5.37 -3.04
CA THR A 86 -20.44 -6.63 -2.49
C THR A 86 -21.31 -6.36 -1.26
N PRO A 87 -22.57 -5.91 -1.46
CA PRO A 87 -23.46 -5.54 -0.37
C PRO A 87 -23.86 -6.76 0.49
N GLY A 88 -24.23 -6.48 1.74
CA GLY A 88 -24.83 -7.46 2.65
C GLY A 88 -23.86 -8.40 3.37
N GLN A 89 -22.54 -8.28 3.13
CA GLN A 89 -21.55 -9.08 3.84
C GLN A 89 -20.28 -8.32 4.21
N VAL A 90 -19.54 -8.87 5.17
CA VAL A 90 -18.17 -8.51 5.50
C VAL A 90 -17.33 -9.78 5.51
N ILE A 91 -16.17 -9.74 4.85
CA ILE A 91 -15.21 -10.85 4.90
C ILE A 91 -14.30 -10.62 6.10
N ARG A 92 -14.11 -11.66 6.91
CA ARG A 92 -13.19 -11.68 8.05
C ARG A 92 -12.14 -12.76 7.84
N SER A 93 -10.88 -12.37 7.90
CA SER A 93 -9.75 -13.29 7.78
C SER A 93 -8.79 -13.10 8.95
N ARG A 94 -8.13 -14.17 9.41
CA ARG A 94 -7.10 -14.05 10.45
C ARG A 94 -5.87 -13.33 9.87
N ILE A 95 -5.30 -12.39 10.61
CA ILE A 95 -4.01 -11.79 10.24
C ILE A 95 -2.92 -12.84 10.54
N PRO A 96 -2.12 -13.29 9.56
CA PRO A 96 -1.00 -14.19 9.81
C PRO A 96 0.06 -13.54 10.71
N ASP A 97 0.70 -14.32 11.58
CA ASP A 97 1.80 -13.84 12.43
C ASP A 97 3.07 -13.52 11.63
N VAL A 98 3.19 -14.08 10.41
CA VAL A 98 4.31 -13.90 9.48
C VAL A 98 3.78 -13.94 8.05
N GLY A 99 4.26 -13.04 7.18
CA GLY A 99 4.05 -13.15 5.74
C GLY A 99 2.90 -12.31 5.18
N THR A 100 3.19 -11.77 4.00
CA THR A 100 2.53 -10.67 3.33
C THR A 100 1.34 -11.13 2.50
N THR A 101 0.11 -10.83 2.94
CA THR A 101 -1.07 -10.43 2.14
C THR A 101 -2.14 -9.95 3.13
N GLY A 102 -1.78 -8.93 3.91
CA GLY A 102 -2.56 -8.29 4.97
C GLY A 102 -1.95 -6.92 5.24
N PRO A 103 -2.60 -6.06 6.01
CA PRO A 103 -2.90 -4.66 5.76
C PRO A 103 -1.71 -3.72 6.06
N ASN A 104 -0.64 -3.92 5.32
CA ASN A 104 0.59 -3.16 5.42
C ASN A 104 1.01 -2.72 4.02
N LEU A 105 0.16 -1.90 3.40
CA LEU A 105 0.33 -1.46 2.01
C LEU A 105 1.74 -0.90 1.74
N ILE A 106 2.30 -0.15 2.69
CA ILE A 106 3.64 0.42 2.57
C ILE A 106 4.70 -0.63 2.93
N GLY A 107 4.59 -1.26 4.10
CA GLY A 107 5.60 -2.19 4.61
C GLY A 107 5.80 -3.41 3.72
N GLN A 108 4.79 -3.84 2.96
CA GLN A 108 4.92 -4.89 1.95
C GLN A 108 6.13 -4.65 1.01
N PHE A 109 6.40 -3.40 0.64
CA PHE A 109 7.44 -3.03 -0.32
C PHE A 109 8.74 -2.52 0.31
N VAL A 110 8.74 -2.17 1.60
CA VAL A 110 9.89 -1.55 2.26
C VAL A 110 10.40 -2.30 3.49
N GLU A 111 9.68 -3.30 4.01
CA GLU A 111 10.21 -4.22 5.02
C GLU A 111 11.10 -5.26 4.33
N HIS A 112 12.33 -5.45 4.82
CA HIS A 112 13.30 -6.42 4.28
C HIS A 112 13.43 -6.40 2.73
N PRO A 113 13.59 -5.22 2.09
CA PRO A 113 13.40 -5.10 0.65
C PRO A 113 14.45 -5.88 -0.15
N HIS A 114 15.69 -5.98 0.34
CA HIS A 114 16.77 -6.73 -0.31
C HIS A 114 16.56 -8.25 -0.29
N GLU A 115 15.87 -8.75 0.73
CA GLU A 115 15.55 -10.18 0.84
C GLU A 115 14.40 -10.55 -0.09
N ARG A 116 13.45 -9.63 -0.28
CA ARG A 116 12.18 -9.88 -0.98
C ARG A 116 12.18 -9.53 -2.46
N TYR A 117 13.02 -8.58 -2.89
CA TYR A 117 12.93 -8.00 -4.23
C TYR A 117 14.25 -7.95 -4.98
N ASP A 118 14.16 -8.18 -6.28
CA ASP A 118 15.13 -7.67 -7.25
C ASP A 118 14.72 -6.25 -7.62
N ALA A 119 15.49 -5.28 -7.14
CA ALA A 119 15.18 -3.86 -7.30
C ALA A 119 15.96 -3.22 -8.45
N ARG A 120 15.33 -2.24 -9.11
CA ARG A 120 15.96 -1.38 -10.09
C ARG A 120 15.62 0.07 -9.83
N TYR A 121 16.60 0.94 -9.93
CA TYR A 121 16.33 2.37 -9.97
C TYR A 121 15.69 2.71 -11.32
N VAL A 122 14.61 3.49 -11.31
CA VAL A 122 13.86 3.84 -12.53
C VAL A 122 14.22 5.24 -12.98
N ARG A 123 13.99 6.24 -12.11
CA ARG A 123 14.19 7.66 -12.41
C ARG A 123 14.03 8.50 -11.14
N VAL A 124 14.31 9.80 -11.27
CA VAL A 124 13.80 10.83 -10.38
C VAL A 124 12.44 11.31 -10.89
N ASP A 125 11.54 11.63 -9.98
CA ASP A 125 10.24 12.21 -10.28
C ASP A 125 9.89 13.32 -9.28
N SER A 126 8.82 14.07 -9.56
CA SER A 126 8.28 15.09 -8.66
C SER A 126 6.81 14.79 -8.35
N LEU A 127 6.48 14.67 -7.07
CA LEU A 127 5.12 14.44 -6.60
C LEU A 127 4.71 15.55 -5.64
N ALA A 128 3.69 16.32 -6.00
CA ALA A 128 3.20 17.46 -5.21
C ALA A 128 4.32 18.45 -4.80
N GLY A 129 5.28 18.68 -5.69
CA GLY A 129 6.42 19.60 -5.46
C GLY A 129 7.56 19.00 -4.64
N ARG A 130 7.49 17.71 -4.26
CA ARG A 130 8.54 16.99 -3.55
C ARG A 130 9.29 16.07 -4.51
N THR A 131 10.61 16.06 -4.41
CA THR A 131 11.44 15.16 -5.23
C THR A 131 11.40 13.75 -4.68
N ALA A 132 11.14 12.77 -5.55
CA ALA A 132 11.08 11.36 -5.19
C ALA A 132 11.99 10.51 -6.10
N ASP A 133 12.63 9.52 -5.50
CA ASP A 133 13.29 8.43 -6.24
C ASP A 133 12.28 7.34 -6.55
N VAL A 134 12.26 6.91 -7.81
CA VAL A 134 11.33 5.90 -8.31
C VAL A 134 12.06 4.57 -8.42
N ILE A 135 11.61 3.57 -7.67
CA ILE A 135 12.21 2.24 -7.60
C ILE A 135 11.22 1.21 -8.12
N GLY A 136 11.66 0.39 -9.07
CA GLY A 136 10.94 -0.78 -9.55
C GLY A 136 11.34 -2.01 -8.73
N LEU A 137 10.36 -2.81 -8.35
CA LEU A 137 10.50 -3.99 -7.50
C LEU A 137 9.90 -5.20 -8.22
N THR A 138 10.70 -6.24 -8.40
CA THR A 138 10.23 -7.55 -8.85
C THR A 138 10.36 -8.53 -7.68
N PRO A 139 9.27 -9.18 -7.23
CA PRO A 139 9.35 -10.17 -6.16
C PRO A 139 10.27 -11.32 -6.55
N LYS A 140 11.12 -11.75 -5.60
CA LYS A 140 11.96 -12.95 -5.76
C LYS A 140 11.16 -14.24 -5.64
N GLU A 141 10.09 -14.21 -4.86
CA GLU A 141 9.12 -15.31 -4.72
C GLU A 141 8.01 -15.19 -5.77
N HIS A 142 7.55 -16.32 -6.30
CA HIS A 142 6.59 -16.35 -7.42
C HIS A 142 5.12 -16.58 -7.00
N ASP A 143 4.86 -16.86 -5.72
CA ASP A 143 3.53 -17.11 -5.16
C ASP A 143 2.83 -15.85 -4.64
N GLN A 144 3.37 -14.67 -4.98
CA GLN A 144 2.84 -13.38 -4.57
C GLN A 144 1.58 -13.01 -5.39
N PRO A 145 0.61 -12.30 -4.79
CA PRO A 145 -0.61 -11.88 -5.49
C PRO A 145 -0.37 -10.80 -6.57
N TYR A 146 0.87 -10.38 -6.78
CA TYR A 146 1.33 -9.35 -7.72
C TYR A 146 2.65 -9.76 -8.38
N ARG A 147 2.90 -9.24 -9.58
CA ARG A 147 4.09 -9.56 -10.41
C ARG A 147 5.20 -8.53 -10.30
N ALA A 148 4.84 -7.28 -10.04
CA ALA A 148 5.78 -6.17 -9.95
C ALA A 148 5.16 -5.02 -9.16
N ALA A 149 6.01 -4.17 -8.61
CA ALA A 149 5.62 -2.89 -8.06
C ALA A 149 6.58 -1.78 -8.47
N VAL A 150 6.11 -0.53 -8.43
CA VAL A 150 6.92 0.67 -8.53
C VAL A 150 6.57 1.57 -7.37
N ILE A 151 7.57 2.01 -6.62
CA ILE A 151 7.39 2.90 -5.46
C ILE A 151 8.09 4.22 -5.69
N TRP A 152 7.47 5.30 -5.19
CA TRP A 152 8.04 6.64 -5.15
C TRP A 152 8.43 6.92 -3.70
N VAL A 153 9.73 6.93 -3.44
CA VAL A 153 10.32 7.23 -2.13
C VAL A 153 10.71 8.70 -2.12
N ASP A 154 10.14 9.46 -1.21
CA ASP A 154 10.50 10.86 -1.02
C ASP A 154 11.97 11.01 -0.59
N ARG A 155 12.73 11.89 -1.25
CA ARG A 155 14.16 12.04 -0.97
C ARG A 155 14.45 12.69 0.37
N GLU A 156 13.57 13.57 0.83
CA GLU A 156 13.79 14.35 2.05
C GLU A 156 13.50 13.52 3.30
N ASP A 157 12.36 12.81 3.30
CA ASP A 157 11.90 12.10 4.51
C ASP A 157 11.85 10.57 4.38
N GLY A 158 12.20 10.00 3.21
CA GLY A 158 12.25 8.56 3.00
C GLY A 158 10.88 7.88 2.95
N VAL A 159 9.78 8.63 2.98
CA VAL A 159 8.43 8.06 3.03
C VAL A 159 7.93 7.73 1.62
N VAL A 160 7.31 6.56 1.48
CA VAL A 160 6.63 6.17 0.24
C VAL A 160 5.37 7.01 0.03
N ARG A 161 5.28 7.70 -1.12
CA ARG A 161 4.13 8.56 -1.45
C ARG A 161 3.23 8.01 -2.55
N ARG A 162 3.75 7.15 -3.41
CA ARG A 162 3.00 6.48 -4.47
C ARG A 162 3.48 5.06 -4.63
N ILE A 163 2.54 4.17 -4.93
CA ILE A 163 2.77 2.76 -5.22
C ILE A 163 1.96 2.41 -6.46
N GLU A 164 2.59 1.79 -7.44
CA GLU A 164 1.93 1.11 -8.54
C GLU A 164 2.20 -0.38 -8.42
N ILE A 165 1.15 -1.19 -8.56
CA ILE A 165 1.19 -2.64 -8.41
C ILE A 165 0.62 -3.24 -9.68
N THR A 166 1.39 -4.13 -10.30
CA THR A 166 0.90 -4.99 -11.36
C THR A 166 0.45 -6.30 -10.73
N GLU A 167 -0.84 -6.46 -10.54
CA GLU A 167 -1.45 -7.63 -9.88
C GLU A 167 -1.27 -8.89 -10.73
N ALA A 168 -1.28 -10.07 -10.12
CA ALA A 168 -1.08 -11.35 -10.81
C ALA A 168 -2.14 -11.60 -11.90
N GLY A 169 -3.36 -11.12 -11.65
CA GLY A 169 -4.50 -11.14 -12.58
C GLY A 169 -4.46 -10.06 -13.67
N GLY A 170 -3.37 -9.29 -13.80
CA GLY A 170 -3.17 -8.29 -14.85
C GLY A 170 -3.76 -6.90 -14.58
N GLN A 171 -4.43 -6.73 -13.45
CA GLN A 171 -4.93 -5.42 -13.01
C GLN A 171 -3.75 -4.52 -12.61
N GLN A 172 -3.85 -3.23 -12.89
CA GLN A 172 -2.89 -2.24 -12.43
C GLN A 172 -3.53 -1.40 -11.32
N ARG A 173 -2.97 -1.49 -10.13
CA ARG A 173 -3.43 -0.72 -8.96
C ARG A 173 -2.43 0.39 -8.66
N THR A 174 -2.89 1.63 -8.67
CA THR A 174 -2.12 2.79 -8.22
C THR A 174 -2.68 3.27 -6.90
N VAL A 175 -1.82 3.51 -5.90
CA VAL A 175 -2.18 4.18 -4.66
C VAL A 175 -1.30 5.40 -4.49
N ILE A 176 -1.91 6.56 -4.26
CA ILE A 176 -1.25 7.84 -4.03
C ILE A 176 -1.63 8.29 -2.62
N LEU A 177 -0.63 8.66 -1.83
CA LEU A 177 -0.79 9.15 -0.47
C LEU A 177 -0.50 10.65 -0.43
N ASP A 178 -1.39 11.39 0.23
CA ASP A 178 -1.28 12.83 0.42
C ASP A 178 -1.57 13.20 1.88
N ASN A 179 -1.22 14.43 2.29
CA ASN A 179 -1.39 14.94 3.64
C ASN A 179 -0.85 13.99 4.73
N LEU A 180 0.30 13.36 4.47
CA LEU A 180 0.87 12.37 5.38
C LEU A 180 1.27 13.01 6.71
N ARG A 181 0.92 12.34 7.81
CA ARG A 181 1.33 12.70 9.17
C ARG A 181 1.91 11.47 9.82
N VAL A 182 3.21 11.51 10.08
CA VAL A 182 3.97 10.44 10.71
C VAL A 182 4.13 10.76 12.20
N ASN A 183 3.91 9.77 13.06
CA ASN A 183 4.11 9.86 14.51
C ASN A 183 3.34 11.00 15.20
N ARG A 184 2.15 11.33 14.67
CA ARG A 184 1.22 12.32 15.24
C ARG A 184 -0.01 11.70 15.91
N GLY A 185 -0.03 10.37 16.06
CA GLY A 185 -1.15 9.62 16.61
C GLY A 185 -2.25 9.34 15.57
N ALA A 186 -3.09 8.34 15.88
CA ALA A 186 -4.25 7.98 15.08
C ALA A 186 -5.44 7.66 16.01
N PRO A 187 -6.68 8.04 15.67
CA PRO A 187 -7.83 7.75 16.53
C PRO A 187 -8.06 6.24 16.64
N GLY A 188 -8.04 5.69 17.85
CA GLY A 188 -8.16 4.24 18.09
C GLY A 188 -9.40 3.60 17.45
N ARG A 189 -10.51 4.36 17.36
CA ARG A 189 -11.77 3.95 16.71
C ARG A 189 -11.62 3.58 15.23
N GLU A 190 -10.59 4.06 14.54
CA GLU A 190 -10.38 3.71 13.13
C GLU A 190 -9.91 2.26 12.99
N PHE A 191 -9.29 1.68 14.03
CA PHE A 191 -8.75 0.32 14.04
C PHE A 191 -9.71 -0.70 14.67
N THR A 192 -10.99 -0.37 14.75
CA THR A 192 -12.04 -1.25 15.26
C THR A 192 -13.14 -1.36 14.22
N PHE A 193 -13.63 -2.56 13.98
CA PHE A 193 -14.75 -2.78 13.08
C PHE A 193 -15.88 -3.52 13.81
N SER A 194 -17.10 -3.02 13.65
CA SER A 194 -18.31 -3.68 14.11
C SER A 194 -19.23 -3.83 12.90
N PRO A 195 -19.54 -5.06 12.47
CA PRO A 195 -20.45 -5.29 11.36
C PRO A 195 -21.80 -4.58 11.59
N PRO A 196 -22.30 -3.80 10.61
CA PRO A 196 -23.63 -3.22 10.71
C PRO A 196 -24.71 -4.29 10.88
N ALA A 197 -25.86 -3.92 11.46
CA ALA A 197 -26.98 -4.84 11.61
C ALA A 197 -27.42 -5.43 10.27
N GLY A 198 -27.67 -6.74 10.24
CA GLY A 198 -28.06 -7.47 9.03
C GLY A 198 -26.93 -7.80 8.05
N VAL A 199 -25.69 -7.37 8.31
CA VAL A 199 -24.53 -7.74 7.50
C VAL A 199 -24.01 -9.12 7.92
N ARG A 200 -23.94 -10.06 6.97
CA ARG A 200 -23.40 -11.39 7.20
C ARG A 200 -21.88 -11.34 7.34
N VAL A 201 -21.33 -11.95 8.39
CA VAL A 201 -19.88 -12.18 8.49
C VAL A 201 -19.53 -13.47 7.76
N VAL A 202 -18.59 -13.40 6.83
CA VAL A 202 -18.04 -14.55 6.09
C VAL A 202 -16.61 -14.76 6.55
N ASP A 203 -16.36 -15.86 7.23
CA ASP A 203 -15.02 -16.25 7.69
C ASP A 203 -14.22 -16.91 6.56
N GLN A 204 -12.94 -16.54 6.44
CA GLN A 204 -11.95 -17.12 5.54
C GLN A 204 -10.67 -17.49 6.28
#